data_AF-A0A285PGS9-F1
#
_entry.id   AF-A0A285PGS9-F1
#
_cell.length_a   1.000
_cell.length_b   1.000
_cell.length_c   1.000
_cell.angle_alpha   90.00
_cell.angle_beta   90.00
_cell.angle_gamma   90.00
#
_symmetry.space_group_name_H-M   'P 1'
#
loop_
_entity.id
_entity.type
_entity.pdbx_description
1 polymer ?
#
loop_
_entity_poly.entity_id
_entity_poly.type
_entity_poly.pdbx_seq_one_letter_code
_entity_poly.pdbx_strand_id
1 'polypeptide(L)'
;MEIAKPLMSFLFALGILALPTCLPNVVKVGSAFAAPPKFVKAKRPKSKPGSKARKPSKAQGKSPKPSTALNMQKSFSKAIKPQSLVGHQVLTRGPKAFQSVGSKVERRRVRNAFAAGAMLIKLNKPIVVHRHHRDGGGSNPSRWFSRQIYMSTKGAEKFLALPRGNDATNRSAYLIPAGSVIIVGRAASQASNTRVFGPNATGGGEQIYIVRGRRPIRIGTAD
;
A
#
# COMPACT_ATOMS: atom_id res chain seq x y z
N MET A 1 62.03 -18.29 7.40
CA MET A 1 61.91 -17.72 6.04
C MET A 1 60.55 -17.05 5.96
N GLU A 2 60.51 -15.77 6.33
CA GLU A 2 59.32 -14.91 6.22
C GLU A 2 59.24 -14.35 4.80
N ILE A 3 58.08 -14.49 4.17
CA ILE A 3 57.80 -13.88 2.86
C ILE A 3 56.73 -12.81 3.08
N ALA A 4 57.20 -11.59 3.30
CA ALA A 4 56.38 -10.39 3.29
C ALA A 4 55.86 -10.13 1.86
N LYS A 5 54.56 -9.84 1.72
CA LYS A 5 53.96 -9.34 0.48
C LYS A 5 53.42 -7.92 0.69
N PRO A 6 53.56 -7.03 -0.31
CA PRO A 6 53.45 -5.58 -0.12
C PRO A 6 52.02 -5.04 -0.15
N LEU A 7 51.84 -3.94 0.60
CA LEU A 7 50.71 -3.01 0.50
C LEU A 7 50.66 -2.39 -0.91
N MET A 8 49.53 -2.55 -1.60
CA MET A 8 49.19 -1.79 -2.81
C MET A 8 48.22 -0.67 -2.43
N SER A 9 48.76 0.53 -2.28
CA SER A 9 48.01 1.79 -2.14
C SER A 9 47.43 2.21 -3.50
N PHE A 10 46.12 2.07 -3.68
CA PHE A 10 45.40 2.67 -4.81
C PHE A 10 44.96 4.10 -4.45
N LEU A 11 45.73 5.07 -4.94
CA LEU A 11 45.33 6.47 -5.08
C LEU A 11 44.32 6.59 -6.23
N PHE A 12 43.03 6.76 -5.92
CA PHE A 12 42.06 7.21 -6.92
C PHE A 12 42.04 8.74 -6.97
N ALA A 13 42.48 9.26 -8.11
CA ALA A 13 42.49 10.67 -8.45
C ALA A 13 41.06 11.25 -8.48
N LEU A 14 40.87 12.39 -7.80
CA LEU A 14 39.71 13.26 -7.95
C LEU A 14 39.70 13.88 -9.35
N GLY A 15 38.80 13.41 -10.21
CA GLY A 15 38.41 14.11 -11.44
C GLY A 15 37.19 14.99 -11.17
N ILE A 16 37.42 16.27 -10.84
CA ILE A 16 36.37 17.30 -10.78
C ILE A 16 36.08 17.75 -12.22
N LEU A 17 35.04 17.21 -12.84
CA LEU A 17 34.45 17.80 -14.05
C LEU A 17 33.37 18.80 -13.64
N ALA A 18 33.68 20.08 -13.86
CA ALA A 18 32.73 21.18 -13.81
C ALA A 18 31.66 21.00 -14.91
N LEU A 19 30.38 21.03 -14.52
CA LEU A 19 29.25 21.12 -15.44
C LEU A 19 28.75 22.57 -15.54
N PRO A 20 28.35 23.02 -16.75
CA PRO A 20 27.94 24.40 -17.00
C PRO A 20 26.59 24.74 -16.37
N THR A 21 26.53 25.89 -15.73
CA THR A 21 25.33 26.53 -15.18
C THR A 21 24.45 27.08 -16.30
N CYS A 22 23.37 26.37 -16.62
CA CYS A 22 22.28 26.95 -17.42
C CYS A 22 21.36 27.81 -16.53
N LEU A 23 21.26 29.07 -16.91
CA LEU A 23 20.43 30.12 -16.32
C LEU A 23 18.92 29.75 -16.33
N PRO A 24 18.12 30.24 -15.35
CA PRO A 24 16.68 30.09 -15.36
C PRO A 24 16.00 31.10 -16.30
N ASN A 25 15.16 30.57 -17.21
CA ASN A 25 14.23 31.37 -18.00
C ASN A 25 13.10 31.88 -17.09
N VAL A 26 13.04 33.20 -16.90
CA VAL A 26 11.96 33.91 -16.19
C VAL A 26 10.73 33.91 -17.09
N VAL A 27 9.79 33.00 -16.84
CA VAL A 27 8.47 33.03 -17.48
C VAL A 27 7.58 34.00 -16.71
N LYS A 28 7.25 35.11 -17.36
CA LYS A 28 6.31 36.15 -16.94
C LYS A 28 4.91 35.53 -16.84
N VAL A 29 4.41 35.30 -15.63
CA VAL A 29 3.05 34.80 -15.39
C VAL A 29 2.07 35.97 -15.54
N GLY A 30 1.37 36.02 -16.67
CA GLY A 30 0.22 36.90 -16.87
C GLY A 30 -0.97 36.42 -16.04
N SER A 31 -1.37 37.20 -15.04
CA SER A 31 -2.57 37.00 -14.25
C SER A 31 -3.81 37.45 -15.01
N ALA A 32 -4.45 36.54 -15.74
CA ALA A 32 -5.82 36.74 -16.23
C ALA A 32 -6.80 36.23 -15.18
N PHE A 33 -7.35 37.13 -14.36
CA PHE A 33 -8.49 36.86 -13.51
C PHE A 33 -9.72 36.64 -14.40
N ALA A 34 -10.07 35.37 -14.63
CA ALA A 34 -11.36 35.01 -15.22
C ALA A 34 -12.47 35.22 -14.17
N ALA A 35 -13.49 35.98 -14.55
CA ALA A 35 -14.67 36.25 -13.74
C ALA A 35 -15.37 34.94 -13.29
N PRO A 36 -15.99 34.93 -12.09
CA PRO A 36 -16.68 33.74 -11.59
C PRO A 36 -17.91 33.39 -12.45
N PRO A 37 -18.13 32.11 -12.76
CA PRO A 37 -19.33 31.68 -13.48
C PRO A 37 -20.58 31.93 -12.63
N LYS A 38 -21.58 32.55 -13.24
CA LYS A 38 -22.90 32.77 -12.65
C LYS A 38 -23.56 31.42 -12.35
N PHE A 39 -23.86 31.16 -11.08
CA PHE A 39 -24.62 30.00 -10.64
C PHE A 39 -26.03 30.03 -11.24
N VAL A 40 -26.29 29.19 -12.24
CA VAL A 40 -27.64 28.91 -12.73
C VAL A 40 -28.33 28.02 -11.71
N LYS A 41 -29.36 28.55 -11.04
CA LYS A 41 -30.24 27.80 -10.13
C LYS A 41 -30.93 26.66 -10.91
N ALA A 42 -30.42 25.45 -10.79
CA ALA A 42 -31.10 24.26 -11.28
C ALA A 42 -32.41 24.04 -10.50
N LYS A 43 -33.54 24.04 -11.22
CA LYS A 43 -34.87 23.67 -10.70
C LYS A 43 -34.80 22.25 -10.12
N ARG A 44 -35.09 22.12 -8.82
CA ARG A 44 -35.30 20.84 -8.14
C ARG A 44 -36.41 20.05 -8.84
N PRO A 45 -36.17 18.80 -9.30
CA PRO A 45 -37.24 17.94 -9.78
C PRO A 45 -38.13 17.50 -8.61
N LYS A 46 -39.45 17.63 -8.79
CA LYS A 46 -40.47 17.15 -7.85
C LYS A 46 -40.42 15.62 -7.80
N SER A 47 -40.16 15.06 -6.62
CA SER A 47 -40.23 13.63 -6.34
C SER A 47 -41.68 13.14 -6.41
N LYS A 48 -41.95 12.15 -7.26
CA LYS A 48 -43.23 11.42 -7.29
C LYS A 48 -43.32 10.47 -6.08
N PRO A 49 -44.45 10.42 -5.35
CA PRO A 49 -44.71 9.37 -4.37
C PRO A 49 -45.30 8.16 -5.08
N GLY A 50 -44.74 6.97 -4.85
CA GLY A 50 -45.40 5.73 -5.25
C GLY A 50 -44.46 4.60 -5.64
N SER A 51 -43.92 3.89 -4.66
CA SER A 51 -43.39 2.55 -4.88
C SER A 51 -43.92 1.63 -3.80
N LYS A 52 -44.90 0.81 -4.21
CA LYS A 52 -45.57 -0.23 -3.42
C LYS A 52 -44.55 -1.16 -2.79
N ALA A 53 -44.71 -1.40 -1.48
CA ALA A 53 -43.94 -2.37 -0.71
C ALA A 53 -44.11 -3.79 -1.30
N ARG A 54 -43.03 -4.36 -1.81
CA ARG A 54 -42.96 -5.76 -2.24
C ARG A 54 -42.54 -6.60 -1.04
N LYS A 55 -43.41 -7.52 -0.61
CA LYS A 55 -43.17 -8.47 0.49
C LYS A 55 -41.88 -9.28 0.23
N PRO A 56 -40.99 -9.45 1.23
CA PRO A 56 -39.80 -10.29 1.08
C PRO A 56 -40.19 -11.78 1.06
N SER A 57 -39.80 -12.48 -0.01
CA SER A 57 -39.88 -13.93 -0.11
C SER A 57 -38.85 -14.58 0.82
N LYS A 58 -39.32 -15.36 1.80
CA LYS A 58 -38.50 -16.26 2.62
C LYS A 58 -37.88 -17.35 1.75
N ALA A 59 -36.69 -17.11 1.21
CA ALA A 59 -35.82 -18.16 0.71
C ALA A 59 -34.83 -18.53 1.83
N GLN A 60 -35.12 -19.64 2.53
CA GLN A 60 -34.26 -20.24 3.53
C GLN A 60 -33.02 -20.86 2.86
N GLY A 61 -32.02 -20.02 2.55
CA GLY A 61 -30.66 -20.48 2.31
C GLY A 61 -30.04 -20.84 3.65
N LYS A 62 -29.65 -22.11 3.84
CA LYS A 62 -28.97 -22.61 5.05
C LYS A 62 -27.70 -21.79 5.32
N SER A 63 -27.78 -20.85 6.25
CA SER A 63 -26.62 -20.12 6.75
C SER A 63 -25.61 -21.11 7.35
N PRO A 64 -24.31 -21.01 7.03
CA PRO A 64 -23.29 -21.85 7.63
C PRO A 64 -23.29 -21.66 9.15
N LYS A 65 -23.20 -22.78 9.89
CA LYS A 65 -23.28 -22.81 11.35
C LYS A 65 -22.21 -21.90 11.98
N PRO A 66 -22.56 -21.07 12.99
CA PRO A 66 -21.67 -20.08 13.59
C PRO A 66 -20.44 -20.65 14.32
N SER A 67 -20.38 -21.97 14.58
CA SER A 67 -19.27 -22.58 15.33
C SER A 67 -17.97 -22.70 14.53
N THR A 68 -18.02 -22.78 13.20
CA THR A 68 -16.81 -22.94 12.38
C THR A 68 -16.03 -21.63 12.21
N ALA A 69 -16.72 -20.49 12.12
CA ALA A 69 -16.07 -19.17 11.95
C ALA A 69 -15.35 -18.71 13.24
N LEU A 70 -15.92 -19.02 14.42
CA LEU A 70 -15.35 -18.62 15.70
C LEU A 70 -14.03 -19.34 16.02
N ASN A 71 -13.90 -20.60 15.58
CA ASN A 71 -12.71 -21.40 15.84
C ASN A 71 -11.52 -20.98 14.97
N MET A 72 -11.77 -20.45 13.76
CA MET A 72 -10.71 -19.85 12.94
C MET A 72 -10.14 -18.60 13.63
N GLN A 73 -10.98 -17.74 14.20
CA GLN A 73 -10.55 -16.47 14.81
C GLN A 73 -9.58 -16.67 16.00
N LYS A 74 -9.81 -17.67 16.86
CA LYS A 74 -8.93 -17.97 18.01
C LYS A 74 -7.55 -18.53 17.63
N SER A 75 -7.40 -19.10 16.43
CA SER A 75 -6.11 -19.63 15.97
C SER A 75 -5.14 -18.55 15.47
N PHE A 76 -5.62 -17.33 15.19
CA PHE A 76 -4.82 -16.26 14.57
C PHE A 76 -4.07 -15.37 15.56
N SER A 77 -4.44 -15.34 16.85
CA SER A 77 -3.81 -14.44 17.84
C SER A 77 -2.42 -14.89 18.32
N LYS A 78 -2.01 -16.14 18.06
CA LYS A 78 -0.74 -16.71 18.54
C LYS A 78 0.46 -16.49 17.61
N ALA A 79 0.26 -15.93 16.41
CA ALA A 79 1.30 -15.79 15.40
C ALA A 79 1.62 -14.30 15.14
N ILE A 80 2.44 -13.69 16.01
CA ILE A 80 3.05 -12.37 15.75
C ILE A 80 4.09 -12.46 14.61
N LYS A 81 4.51 -13.68 14.24
CA LYS A 81 5.45 -13.91 13.15
C LYS A 81 4.75 -13.76 11.79
N PRO A 82 5.29 -12.94 10.86
CA PRO A 82 4.77 -12.85 9.50
C PRO A 82 4.63 -14.23 8.87
N GLN A 83 3.45 -14.55 8.32
CA GLN A 83 3.23 -15.81 7.62
C GLN A 83 4.25 -15.99 6.51
N SER A 84 4.93 -17.13 6.44
CA SER A 84 5.97 -17.39 5.44
C SER A 84 5.44 -17.26 4.01
N LEU A 85 6.27 -16.73 3.09
CA LEU A 85 6.01 -16.73 1.65
C LEU A 85 6.58 -17.97 0.94
N VAL A 86 7.06 -18.95 1.71
CA VAL A 86 7.50 -20.25 1.18
C VAL A 86 6.33 -20.97 0.51
N GLY A 87 6.57 -21.52 -0.68
CA GLY A 87 5.56 -22.25 -1.46
C GLY A 87 4.68 -21.38 -2.35
N HIS A 88 4.87 -20.06 -2.40
CA HIS A 88 4.25 -19.19 -3.40
C HIS A 88 5.18 -19.00 -4.61
N GLN A 89 4.62 -18.74 -5.80
CA GLN A 89 5.40 -18.63 -7.03
C GLN A 89 5.93 -17.20 -7.20
N VAL A 90 7.25 -17.02 -7.17
CA VAL A 90 7.88 -15.74 -7.53
C VAL A 90 7.90 -15.61 -9.05
N LEU A 91 7.20 -14.61 -9.58
CA LEU A 91 7.10 -14.36 -11.02
C LEU A 91 8.28 -13.52 -11.53
N THR A 92 8.68 -12.49 -10.79
CA THR A 92 9.81 -11.62 -11.13
C THR A 92 10.28 -10.84 -9.91
N ARG A 93 11.47 -10.24 -9.99
CA ARG A 93 12.06 -9.39 -8.94
C ARG A 93 12.48 -8.03 -9.48
N GLY A 94 12.75 -7.09 -8.58
CA GLY A 94 13.31 -5.77 -8.89
C GLY A 94 12.37 -4.91 -9.73
N PRO A 95 12.92 -4.03 -10.59
CA PRO A 95 12.12 -3.07 -11.38
C PRO A 95 11.05 -3.71 -12.28
N LYS A 96 11.25 -4.96 -12.72
CA LYS A 96 10.29 -5.70 -13.55
C LYS A 96 9.03 -6.08 -12.78
N ALA A 97 9.07 -6.19 -11.45
CA ALA A 97 7.90 -6.50 -10.62
C ALA A 97 6.73 -5.52 -10.79
N PHE A 98 7.03 -4.28 -11.16
CA PHE A 98 6.02 -3.24 -11.33
C PHE A 98 5.36 -3.26 -12.71
N GLN A 99 5.89 -3.97 -13.71
CA GLN A 99 5.36 -3.96 -15.07
C GLN A 99 3.93 -4.50 -15.16
N SER A 100 3.53 -5.39 -14.24
CA SER A 100 2.18 -5.93 -14.15
C SER A 100 1.14 -4.96 -13.60
N VAL A 101 1.55 -3.78 -13.09
CA VAL A 101 0.60 -2.72 -12.69
C VAL A 101 0.11 -2.02 -13.97
N GLY A 102 -1.20 -2.05 -14.20
CA GLY A 102 -1.82 -1.67 -15.47
C GLY A 102 -1.58 -0.21 -15.86
N SER A 103 -1.96 0.74 -15.01
CA SER A 103 -1.80 2.17 -15.31
C SER A 103 -0.35 2.63 -15.14
N LYS A 104 0.18 3.41 -16.08
CA LYS A 104 1.52 4.02 -16.00
C LYS A 104 1.67 4.93 -14.77
N VAL A 105 0.63 5.69 -14.44
CA VAL A 105 0.62 6.59 -13.27
C VAL A 105 0.62 5.79 -11.98
N GLU A 106 -0.25 4.78 -11.89
CA GLU A 106 -0.32 3.87 -10.74
C GLU A 106 0.99 3.11 -10.57
N ARG A 107 1.56 2.58 -11.65
CA ARG A 107 2.85 1.89 -11.67
C ARG A 107 3.96 2.75 -11.09
N ARG A 108 4.03 4.04 -11.47
CA ARG A 108 5.01 4.98 -10.91
C ARG A 108 4.79 5.19 -9.42
N ARG A 109 3.54 5.38 -8.97
CA ARG A 109 3.21 5.52 -7.54
C ARG A 109 3.58 4.27 -6.75
N VAL A 110 3.22 3.09 -7.25
CA VAL A 110 3.54 1.81 -6.61
C VAL A 110 5.05 1.62 -6.55
N ARG A 111 5.78 1.83 -7.66
CA ARG A 111 7.24 1.73 -7.69
C ARG A 111 7.89 2.64 -6.64
N ASN A 112 7.47 3.90 -6.55
CA ASN A 112 8.03 4.87 -5.61
C ASN A 112 7.72 4.54 -4.15
N ALA A 113 6.68 3.73 -3.89
CA ALA A 113 6.35 3.30 -2.53
C ALA A 113 7.26 2.18 -2.04
N PHE A 114 7.96 1.44 -2.92
CA PHE A 114 8.83 0.31 -2.55
C PHE A 114 10.31 0.69 -2.66
N ALA A 115 11.11 0.20 -1.71
CA ALA A 115 12.55 0.20 -1.84
C ALA A 115 13.00 -0.81 -2.92
N ALA A 116 14.30 -0.84 -3.21
CA ALA A 116 14.86 -1.81 -4.15
C ALA A 116 14.57 -3.26 -3.70
N GLY A 117 14.50 -4.18 -4.68
CA GLY A 117 14.34 -5.62 -4.40
C GLY A 117 12.90 -6.12 -4.21
N ALA A 118 11.88 -5.33 -4.57
CA ALA A 118 10.49 -5.80 -4.55
C ALA A 118 10.28 -7.04 -5.44
N MET A 119 9.38 -7.94 -5.04
CA MET A 119 9.09 -9.20 -5.72
C MET A 119 7.63 -9.24 -6.15
N LEU A 120 7.37 -9.71 -7.37
CA LEU A 120 6.02 -10.04 -7.84
C LEU A 120 5.77 -11.52 -7.56
N ILE A 121 4.71 -11.82 -6.80
CA ILE A 121 4.40 -13.17 -6.33
C ILE A 121 2.97 -13.52 -6.73
N LYS A 122 2.77 -14.73 -7.28
CA LYS A 122 1.46 -15.36 -7.40
C LYS A 122 1.22 -16.25 -6.18
N LEU A 123 0.11 -16.00 -5.50
CA LEU A 123 -0.21 -16.73 -4.29
C LEU A 123 -0.75 -18.13 -4.62
N ASN A 124 -0.07 -19.18 -4.15
CA ASN A 124 -0.56 -20.55 -4.29
C ASN A 124 -1.53 -20.94 -3.16
N LYS A 125 -1.45 -20.26 -2.02
CA LYS A 125 -2.30 -20.43 -0.82
C LYS A 125 -2.82 -19.05 -0.37
N PRO A 126 -3.93 -18.97 0.36
CA PRO A 126 -4.34 -17.70 0.94
C PRO A 126 -3.34 -17.25 2.02
N ILE A 127 -3.22 -15.94 2.22
CA ILE A 127 -2.39 -15.36 3.29
C ILE A 127 -3.19 -14.37 4.13
N VAL A 128 -2.89 -14.30 5.42
CA VAL A 128 -3.39 -13.28 6.32
C VAL A 128 -2.47 -12.07 6.27
N VAL A 129 -3.07 -10.90 6.14
CA VAL A 129 -2.39 -9.61 6.11
C VAL A 129 -3.11 -8.61 6.98
N HIS A 130 -2.43 -7.52 7.29
CA HIS A 130 -2.91 -6.46 8.16
C HIS A 130 -2.90 -5.13 7.42
N ARG A 131 -3.85 -4.28 7.77
CA ARG A 131 -3.92 -2.90 7.30
C ARG A 131 -4.05 -1.97 8.50
N HIS A 132 -3.14 -1.01 8.56
CA HIS A 132 -3.21 0.14 9.46
C HIS A 132 -3.94 1.29 8.77
N HIS A 133 -4.97 1.82 9.41
CA HIS A 133 -5.81 2.87 8.86
C HIS A 133 -6.35 3.79 9.95
N ARG A 134 -6.80 4.98 9.55
CA ARG A 134 -7.58 5.90 10.39
C ARG A 134 -9.01 5.40 10.60
N ASP A 135 -9.68 5.91 11.63
CA ASP A 135 -11.12 5.74 11.86
C ASP A 135 -11.96 5.99 10.60
N GLY A 136 -12.95 5.14 10.36
CA GLY A 136 -13.81 5.19 9.16
C GLY A 136 -13.10 4.80 7.85
N GLY A 137 -11.77 4.72 7.81
CA GLY A 137 -10.98 4.36 6.63
C GLY A 137 -11.01 2.87 6.25
N GLY A 138 -11.62 2.03 7.08
CA GLY A 138 -11.69 0.58 6.90
C GLY A 138 -12.73 0.08 5.88
N SER A 139 -13.69 0.93 5.48
CA SER A 139 -14.83 0.52 4.65
C SER A 139 -14.46 0.22 3.19
N ASN A 140 -13.48 0.92 2.63
CA ASN A 140 -13.02 0.69 1.27
C ASN A 140 -11.80 -0.24 1.24
N PRO A 141 -11.81 -1.30 0.39
CA PRO A 141 -10.69 -2.22 0.27
C PRO A 141 -9.51 -1.48 -0.38
N SER A 142 -8.53 -1.09 0.45
CA SER A 142 -7.21 -0.66 0.00
C SER A 142 -6.51 -1.81 -0.73
N ARG A 143 -5.52 -1.47 -1.56
CA ARG A 143 -4.61 -2.43 -2.18
C ARG A 143 -3.31 -2.61 -1.39
N TRP A 144 -3.12 -1.82 -0.34
CA TRP A 144 -1.93 -1.75 0.50
C TRP A 144 -2.14 -2.47 1.83
N PHE A 145 -1.24 -3.40 2.13
CA PHE A 145 -1.26 -4.23 3.34
C PHE A 145 0.16 -4.48 3.85
N SER A 146 0.29 -5.17 4.97
CA SER A 146 1.56 -5.68 5.52
C SER A 146 1.35 -7.05 6.15
N ARG A 147 2.36 -7.93 6.17
CA ARG A 147 2.28 -9.19 6.94
C ARG A 147 2.59 -9.00 8.42
N GLN A 148 3.31 -7.93 8.76
CA GLN A 148 3.70 -7.63 10.13
C GLN A 148 2.64 -6.75 10.80
N ILE A 149 2.31 -7.06 12.05
CA ILE A 149 1.52 -6.18 12.90
C ILE A 149 2.47 -5.19 13.58
N TYR A 150 2.24 -3.90 13.36
CA TYR A 150 2.89 -2.83 14.11
C TYR A 150 2.00 -2.47 15.29
N MET A 151 2.53 -2.60 16.51
CA MET A 151 1.78 -2.40 17.76
C MET A 151 1.60 -0.93 18.11
N SER A 152 2.54 -0.07 17.71
CA SER A 152 2.44 1.37 17.89
C SER A 152 2.05 2.07 16.59
N THR A 153 1.19 3.08 16.70
CA THR A 153 0.82 3.98 15.59
C THR A 153 2.06 4.62 14.96
N LYS A 154 2.94 5.17 15.80
CA LYS A 154 4.24 5.75 15.39
C LYS A 154 5.12 4.73 14.65
N GLY A 155 5.12 3.46 15.09
CA GLY A 155 5.85 2.39 14.42
C GLY A 155 5.29 2.10 13.03
N ALA A 156 3.96 1.99 12.92
CA ALA A 156 3.29 1.81 11.64
C ALA A 156 3.57 2.99 10.68
N GLU A 157 3.41 4.23 11.16
CA GLU A 157 3.69 5.45 10.39
C GLU A 157 5.12 5.45 9.85
N LYS A 158 6.09 5.17 10.73
CA LYS A 158 7.50 5.13 10.39
C LYS A 158 7.83 4.05 9.37
N PHE A 159 7.51 2.79 9.69
CA PHE A 159 7.98 1.64 8.93
C PHE A 159 7.18 1.40 7.65
N LEU A 160 5.90 1.73 7.62
CA LEU A 160 5.07 1.64 6.42
C LEU A 160 5.04 2.93 5.61
N ALA A 161 5.74 3.98 6.07
CA ALA A 161 5.75 5.31 5.48
C ALA A 161 4.33 5.79 5.17
N LEU A 162 3.48 5.85 6.20
CA LEU A 162 2.07 6.23 6.04
C LEU A 162 1.93 7.74 5.81
N PRO A 163 0.94 8.18 5.01
CA PRO A 163 0.66 9.60 4.85
C PRO A 163 0.14 10.21 6.16
N ARG A 164 0.35 11.51 6.39
CA ARG A 164 -0.08 12.22 7.62
C ARG A 164 -1.59 12.10 7.93
N GLY A 165 -2.41 11.86 6.91
CA GLY A 165 -3.85 11.62 7.09
C GLY A 165 -4.22 10.22 7.59
N ASN A 166 -3.24 9.32 7.72
CA ASN A 166 -3.39 7.97 8.24
C ASN A 166 -2.58 7.84 9.54
N ASP A 167 -3.25 8.03 10.67
CA ASP A 167 -2.71 7.93 12.03
C ASP A 167 -2.55 6.48 12.53
N ALA A 168 -2.91 5.49 11.70
CA ALA A 168 -2.83 4.08 12.03
C ALA A 168 -3.55 3.66 13.32
N THR A 169 -4.55 4.44 13.77
CA THR A 169 -5.27 4.18 15.03
C THR A 169 -6.00 2.84 15.02
N ASN A 170 -6.36 2.35 13.83
CA ASN A 170 -7.05 1.09 13.66
C ASN A 170 -6.22 0.10 12.87
N ARG A 171 -6.46 -1.18 13.18
CA ARG A 171 -5.82 -2.31 12.52
C ARG A 171 -6.90 -3.34 12.17
N SER A 172 -6.93 -3.72 10.90
CA SER A 172 -7.85 -4.75 10.42
C SER A 172 -7.06 -5.89 9.80
N ALA A 173 -7.50 -7.12 10.06
CA ALA A 173 -6.98 -8.33 9.44
C ALA A 173 -7.79 -8.67 8.19
N TYR A 174 -7.09 -9.12 7.15
CA TYR A 174 -7.66 -9.54 5.88
C TYR A 174 -7.05 -10.85 5.41
N LEU A 175 -7.86 -11.65 4.72
CA LEU A 175 -7.41 -12.82 3.98
C LEU A 175 -7.28 -12.45 2.50
N ILE A 176 -6.08 -12.52 1.94
CA ILE A 176 -5.86 -12.44 0.49
C ILE A 176 -6.01 -13.85 -0.08
N PRO A 177 -6.98 -14.12 -0.98
CA PRO A 177 -7.19 -15.45 -1.52
C PRO A 177 -6.03 -15.93 -2.39
N ALA A 178 -5.87 -17.26 -2.48
CA ALA A 178 -5.00 -17.89 -3.46
C ALA A 178 -5.35 -17.46 -4.90
N GLY A 179 -4.38 -17.55 -5.81
CA GLY A 179 -4.47 -17.08 -7.18
C GLY A 179 -4.23 -15.58 -7.36
N SER A 180 -4.23 -14.80 -6.28
CA SER A 180 -3.94 -13.37 -6.33
C SER A 180 -2.47 -13.11 -6.69
N VAL A 181 -2.22 -12.02 -7.41
CA VAL A 181 -0.87 -11.54 -7.75
C VAL A 181 -0.59 -10.29 -6.93
N ILE A 182 0.49 -10.34 -6.16
CA ILE A 182 0.89 -9.29 -5.23
C ILE A 182 2.33 -8.87 -5.48
N ILE A 183 2.66 -7.63 -5.13
CA ILE A 183 4.04 -7.16 -4.98
C ILE A 183 4.33 -7.15 -3.48
N VAL A 184 5.46 -7.73 -3.08
CA VAL A 184 5.95 -7.72 -1.71
C VAL A 184 7.33 -7.08 -1.68
N GLY A 185 7.60 -6.24 -0.69
CA GLY A 185 8.90 -5.61 -0.52
C GLY A 185 8.92 -4.64 0.65
N ARG A 186 10.10 -4.06 0.89
CA ARG A 186 10.28 -3.03 1.90
C ARG A 186 9.66 -1.71 1.42
N ALA A 187 9.00 -0.97 2.30
CA ALA A 187 8.53 0.37 2.03
C ALA A 187 9.73 1.30 1.79
N ALA A 188 9.67 2.12 0.74
CA ALA A 188 10.63 3.19 0.53
C ALA A 188 10.45 4.29 1.57
N SER A 189 11.53 4.98 1.89
CA SER A 189 11.45 6.21 2.66
C SER A 189 10.63 7.27 1.90
N GLN A 190 9.71 7.91 2.62
CA GLN A 190 8.95 9.07 2.17
C GLN A 190 9.29 10.32 3.00
N ALA A 191 10.33 10.26 3.84
CA ALA A 191 10.72 11.34 4.76
C ALA A 191 11.05 12.65 4.04
N SER A 192 11.48 12.60 2.77
CA SER A 192 11.72 13.80 1.95
C SER A 192 10.42 14.48 1.48
N ASN A 193 9.28 13.78 1.47
CA ASN A 193 7.97 14.30 1.13
C ASN A 193 7.19 14.67 2.41
N THR A 194 7.74 15.61 3.17
CA THR A 194 7.22 16.03 4.49
C THR A 194 5.79 16.58 4.43
N ARG A 195 5.36 17.12 3.28
CA ARG A 195 4.00 17.63 3.08
C ARG A 195 2.95 16.52 3.16
N VAL A 196 3.24 15.36 2.58
CA VAL A 196 2.27 14.25 2.47
C VAL A 196 2.49 13.20 3.57
N PHE A 197 3.73 12.88 3.90
CA PHE A 197 4.09 11.75 4.77
C PHE A 197 4.70 12.14 6.11
N GLY A 198 5.26 13.35 6.20
CA GLY A 198 5.99 13.79 7.39
C GLY A 198 7.43 13.26 7.45
N PRO A 199 8.27 13.83 8.33
CA PRO A 199 9.70 13.52 8.39
C PRO A 199 10.01 12.13 8.96
N ASN A 200 9.06 11.53 9.69
CA ASN A 200 9.27 10.24 10.36
C ASN A 200 8.96 9.03 9.47
N ALA A 201 8.43 9.23 8.26
CA ALA A 201 8.06 8.19 7.31
C ALA A 201 9.29 7.56 6.63
N THR A 202 10.18 6.95 7.40
CA THR A 202 11.47 6.43 6.93
C THR A 202 11.36 5.14 6.11
N GLY A 203 10.22 4.45 6.17
CA GLY A 203 10.01 3.18 5.49
C GLY A 203 10.79 2.03 6.15
N GLY A 204 11.11 1.00 5.37
CA GLY A 204 11.85 -0.20 5.79
C GLY A 204 10.98 -1.32 6.38
N GLY A 205 9.72 -1.06 6.69
CA GLY A 205 8.73 -2.10 6.97
C GLY A 205 8.39 -2.90 5.73
N GLU A 206 7.99 -4.16 5.89
CA GLU A 206 7.45 -4.90 4.75
C GLU A 206 6.02 -4.46 4.45
N GLN A 207 5.74 -4.24 3.17
CA GLN A 207 4.40 -3.96 2.67
C GLN A 207 4.06 -4.83 1.46
N ILE A 208 2.76 -4.90 1.17
CA ILE A 208 2.16 -5.67 0.10
C ILE A 208 1.27 -4.75 -0.73
N TYR A 209 1.40 -4.85 -2.05
CA TYR A 209 0.48 -4.24 -3.01
C TYR A 209 -0.24 -5.32 -3.82
N ILE A 210 -1.57 -5.33 -3.82
CA ILE A 210 -2.33 -6.27 -4.65
C ILE A 210 -2.39 -5.76 -6.08
N VAL A 211 -1.85 -6.51 -7.04
CA VAL A 211 -1.84 -6.14 -8.47
C VAL A 211 -3.10 -6.62 -9.20
N ARG A 212 -3.57 -7.83 -8.90
CA ARG A 212 -4.82 -8.39 -9.42
C ARG A 212 -5.20 -9.64 -8.62
N GLY A 213 -6.46 -10.05 -8.72
CA GLY A 213 -6.99 -11.21 -8.02
C GLY A 213 -8.34 -10.94 -7.39
N ARG A 214 -8.76 -11.83 -6.50
CA ARG A 214 -9.99 -11.64 -5.71
C ARG A 214 -9.77 -10.54 -4.66
N ARG A 215 -10.86 -9.85 -4.30
CA ARG A 215 -10.82 -8.83 -3.25
C ARG A 215 -10.42 -9.48 -1.92
N PRO A 216 -9.56 -8.82 -1.11
CA PRO A 216 -9.29 -9.26 0.24
C PRO A 216 -10.56 -9.32 1.07
N ILE A 217 -10.68 -10.37 1.88
CA ILE A 217 -11.83 -10.58 2.76
C ILE A 217 -11.43 -10.11 4.15
N ARG A 218 -12.16 -9.14 4.72
CA ARG A 218 -11.92 -8.71 6.11
C ARG A 218 -12.30 -9.86 7.04
N ILE A 219 -11.38 -10.27 7.91
CA ILE A 219 -11.59 -11.38 8.86
C ILE A 219 -11.67 -10.93 10.32
N GLY A 220 -11.39 -9.65 10.61
CA GLY A 220 -11.56 -9.09 11.95
C GLY A 220 -10.80 -7.78 12.16
N THR A 221 -10.85 -7.28 13.39
CA THR A 221 -9.84 -6.37 13.94
C THR A 221 -8.56 -7.15 14.23
N ALA A 222 -7.42 -6.46 14.16
CA ALA A 222 -6.13 -7.03 14.57
C ALA A 222 -5.72 -6.33 15.86
N ASP A 223 -6.16 -6.88 16.98
CA ASP A 223 -5.85 -6.38 18.32
C ASP A 223 -4.55 -6.99 18.86
#